data_AF-A0A1G7C7A0-F1
#
_entry.id   AF-A0A1G7C7A0-F1
#
_cell.length_a   1.000
_cell.length_b   1.000
_cell.length_c   1.000
_cell.angle_alpha   90.00
_cell.angle_beta   90.00
_cell.angle_gamma   90.00
#
_symmetry.space_group_name_H-M   'P 1'
#
loop_
_entity.id
_entity.type
_entity.pdbx_description
1 polymer ?
#
loop_
_entity_poly.entity_id
_entity_poly.type
_entity_poly.pdbx_seq_one_letter_code
_entity_poly.pdbx_strand_id
1 'polypeptide(L)' 'MADYILPRTYAHTIAAMRPNLTRALIMAVESGDAATAASLFPVVAGPGAAAHMGPRDVLDKVGAWLSSQSELANEVAAA' A
#
# COMPACT_ATOMS: atom_id res chain seq x y z
N MET A 1 22.43 -4.66 -14.44
CA MET A 1 21.38 -3.93 -13.71
C MET A 1 21.88 -3.77 -12.29
N ALA A 2 22.15 -2.53 -11.86
CA ALA A 2 22.65 -2.30 -10.50
C ALA A 2 21.49 -2.50 -9.51
N ASP A 3 21.67 -3.40 -8.54
CA ASP A 3 20.80 -3.49 -7.38
C ASP A 3 20.75 -2.12 -6.71
N TYR A 4 19.61 -1.44 -6.83
CA TYR A 4 19.38 -0.17 -6.15
C TYR A 4 19.15 -0.45 -4.67
N ILE A 5 20.25 -0.54 -3.91
CA ILE A 5 20.21 -0.68 -2.46
C ILE A 5 19.80 0.68 -1.89
N LEU A 6 18.51 0.83 -1.57
CA LEU A 6 18.03 1.98 -0.80
C LEU A 6 18.87 2.13 0.47
N PRO A 7 19.50 3.30 0.72
CA PRO A 7 20.23 3.54 1.95
C PRO A 7 19.36 3.21 3.15
N ARG A 8 19.89 2.52 4.16
CA ARG A 8 19.13 2.09 5.37
C ARG A 8 18.28 3.21 5.99
N THR A 9 18.78 4.45 5.94
CA THR A 9 18.10 5.66 6.39
C THR A 9 16.83 5.99 5.60
N TYR A 10 16.84 5.71 4.29
CA TYR A 10 15.71 5.89 3.37
C TYR A 10 14.62 4.84 3.62
N ALA A 11 15.02 3.59 3.86
CA ALA A 11 14.09 2.53 4.25
C ALA A 11 13.41 2.85 5.60
N HIS A 12 14.16 3.39 6.55
CA HIS A 12 13.61 3.79 7.85
C HIS A 12 12.62 4.96 7.76
N THR A 13 12.89 5.95 6.91
CA THR A 13 11.97 7.07 6.71
C THR A 13 10.70 6.64 6.00
N ILE A 14 10.79 5.78 4.97
CA ILE A 14 9.59 5.20 4.33
C ILE A 14 8.80 4.35 5.33
N ALA A 15 9.47 3.55 6.16
CA ALA A 15 8.81 2.77 7.21
C ALA A 15 8.07 3.65 8.22
N ALA A 16 8.66 4.79 8.61
CA ALA A 16 8.03 5.75 9.51
C ALA A 16 6.85 6.50 8.87
N MET A 17 6.89 6.74 7.55
CA MET A 17 5.80 7.38 6.82
C MET A 17 4.68 6.41 6.44
N ARG A 18 4.94 5.10 6.46
CA ARG A 18 4.00 4.05 6.06
C ARG A 18 2.62 4.17 6.72
N PRO A 19 2.47 4.44 8.04
CA PRO A 19 1.16 4.62 8.65
C PRO A 19 0.37 5.81 8.08
N ASN A 20 1.05 6.93 7.83
CA ASN A 20 0.42 8.12 7.24
C ASN A 20 0.02 7.89 5.79
N LEU A 21 0.86 7.18 5.03
CA LEU A 21 0.58 6.82 3.64
C LEU A 21 -0.57 5.81 3.54
N THR A 22 -0.62 4.81 4.42
CA THR A 22 -1.76 3.87 4.52
C THR A 22 -3.04 4.62 4.85
N ARG A 23 -3.00 5.59 5.76
CA ARG A 23 -4.18 6.42 6.09
C ARG A 23 -4.63 7.27 4.91
N ALA A 24 -3.70 7.88 4.17
CA ALA A 24 -3.99 8.61 2.95
C ALA A 24 -4.60 7.71 1.86
N LEU A 25 -4.11 6.47 1.74
CA LEU A 25 -4.65 5.47 0.83
C LEU A 25 -6.08 5.08 1.20
N ILE A 26 -6.38 4.87 2.48
CA ILE A 26 -7.74 4.58 2.96
C ILE A 26 -8.68 5.75 2.63
N MET A 27 -8.28 6.99 2.94
CA MET A 27 -9.09 8.18 2.62
C MET A 27 -9.32 8.34 1.11
N ALA A 28 -8.33 8.02 0.27
CA ALA A 28 -8.49 8.04 -1.19
C ALA A 28 -9.51 6.99 -1.66
N VAL A 29 -9.53 5.81 -1.04
CA VAL A 29 -10.54 4.78 -1.33
C VAL A 29 -11.93 5.21 -0.89
N GLU A 30 -12.08 5.71 0.34
CA GLU A 30 -13.36 6.16 0.90
C GLU A 30 -13.95 7.36 0.13
N SER A 31 -13.11 8.24 -0.41
CA SER A 31 -13.52 9.39 -1.21
C SER A 31 -13.75 9.08 -2.69
N GLY A 32 -13.42 7.85 -3.15
CA GLY A 32 -13.52 7.46 -4.55
C GLY A 32 -12.44 8.06 -5.46
N ASP A 33 -11.37 8.62 -4.90
CA ASP A 33 -10.25 9.18 -5.66
C ASP A 33 -9.29 8.08 -6.14
N ALA A 34 -9.65 7.47 -7.28
CA ALA A 34 -8.87 6.42 -7.91
C ALA A 34 -7.48 6.87 -8.35
N ALA A 35 -7.27 8.15 -8.68
CA ALA A 35 -5.98 8.66 -9.13
C ALA A 35 -5.00 8.72 -7.96
N THR A 36 -5.44 9.27 -6.82
CA THR A 36 -4.64 9.30 -5.60
C THR A 36 -4.38 7.89 -5.09
N ALA A 37 -5.39 7.01 -5.08
CA ALA A 37 -5.23 5.62 -4.66
C ALA A 37 -4.21 4.85 -5.52
N ALA A 38 -4.25 5.01 -6.85
CA ALA A 38 -3.29 4.40 -7.77
C ALA A 38 -1.85 4.89 -7.53
N SER A 39 -1.68 6.15 -7.15
CA SER A 39 -0.35 6.73 -6.90
C SER A 39 0.24 6.29 -5.55
N LEU A 40 -0.60 6.13 -4.53
CA LEU A 40 -0.16 5.80 -3.17
C LEU A 40 0.03 4.30 -2.98
N PHE A 41 -0.77 3.46 -3.65
CA PHE A 41 -0.74 2.01 -3.47
C PHE A 41 0.65 1.38 -3.68
N PRO A 42 1.43 1.69 -4.74
CA PRO A 42 2.76 1.10 -4.93
C PRO A 42 3.76 1.50 -3.85
N VAL A 43 3.59 2.68 -3.24
CA VAL A 43 4.46 3.17 -2.17
C VAL A 43 4.19 2.41 -0.86
N VAL A 44 2.93 2.06 -0.61
CA VAL A 44 2.48 1.40 0.63
C VAL A 44 2.59 -0.12 0.56
N ALA A 45 2.11 -0.71 -0.54
CA ALA A 45 2.04 -2.15 -0.78
C ALA A 45 3.29 -2.70 -1.48
N GLY A 46 4.10 -1.83 -2.09
CA GLY A 46 5.31 -2.19 -2.81
C GLY A 46 5.06 -2.58 -4.27
N PRO A 47 6.15 -2.69 -5.06
CA PRO A 47 6.07 -2.93 -6.51
C PRO A 47 5.46 -4.29 -6.88
N GLY A 48 5.61 -5.32 -6.03
CA GLY A 48 5.03 -6.64 -6.26
C GLY A 48 3.50 -6.65 -6.18
N ALA A 49 2.91 -5.96 -5.19
CA ALA A 49 1.46 -5.83 -5.08
C ALA A 49 0.89 -4.92 -6.18
N ALA A 50 1.60 -3.84 -6.53
CA ALA A 50 1.20 -2.91 -7.59
C ALA A 50 1.20 -3.53 -8.99
N ALA A 51 2.06 -4.51 -9.27
CA ALA A 51 2.14 -5.17 -10.58
C ALA A 51 0.83 -5.89 -10.99
N HIS A 52 -0.03 -6.24 -10.03
CA HIS A 52 -1.32 -6.90 -10.27
C HIS A 52 -2.50 -5.90 -10.36
N MET A 53 -2.22 -4.61 -10.23
CA MET A 53 -3.23 -3.55 -10.27
C MET A 53 -3.47 -3.08 -11.71
N GLY A 54 -4.65 -3.38 -12.24
CA GLY A 54 -5.08 -2.91 -13.56
C GLY A 54 -5.79 -1.55 -13.45
N PRO A 55 -5.82 -0.74 -14.52
CA PRO A 55 -6.33 0.63 -14.45
C PRO A 55 -7.85 0.73 -14.22
N ARG A 56 -8.61 -0.35 -14.42
CA ARG A 56 -10.09 -0.32 -14.39
C ARG A 56 -10.72 -0.61 -13.03
N ASP A 57 -9.97 -1.12 -12.06
CA ASP A 57 -10.52 -1.60 -10.79
C ASP A 57 -9.63 -1.20 -9.59
N VAL A 58 -8.98 -0.04 -9.68
CA VAL A 58 -7.99 0.39 -8.68
C VAL A 58 -8.59 0.42 -7.28
N LEU A 59 -9.75 1.06 -7.11
CA LEU A 59 -10.39 1.21 -5.80
C LEU A 59 -10.78 -0.14 -5.19
N ASP A 60 -11.41 -1.03 -5.96
CA ASP A 60 -11.78 -2.37 -5.50
C ASP A 60 -10.55 -3.21 -5.14
N LYS A 61 -9.49 -3.15 -5.95
CA LYS A 61 -8.24 -3.88 -5.70
C LYS A 61 -7.48 -3.34 -4.49
N VAL A 62 -7.42 -2.02 -4.31
CA VAL A 62 -6.83 -1.40 -3.12
C VAL A 62 -7.65 -1.79 -1.88
N GLY A 63 -8.98 -1.71 -1.97
CA GLY A 63 -9.89 -2.07 -0.89
C GLY A 63 -9.74 -3.53 -0.47
N ALA A 64 -9.76 -4.46 -1.42
CA ALA A 64 -9.57 -5.89 -1.17
C ALA A 64 -8.20 -6.18 -0.51
N TRP A 65 -7.14 -5.50 -0.96
CA TRP A 65 -5.82 -5.62 -0.34
C TRP A 65 -5.80 -5.06 1.10
N LEU A 66 -6.42 -3.90 1.36
CA LEU A 66 -6.52 -3.34 2.71
C LEU A 66 -7.28 -4.27 3.67
N SER A 67 -8.37 -4.89 3.19
CA SER A 67 -9.11 -5.90 3.95
C SER A 67 -8.24 -7.12 4.26
N SER A 68 -7.47 -7.62 3.30
CA SER A 68 -6.59 -8.78 3.53
C SER A 68 -5.47 -8.48 4.54
N GLN A 69 -4.97 -7.24 4.59
CA GLN A 69 -3.98 -6.84 5.61
C GLN A 69 -4.59 -6.84 7.03
N SER A 70 -5.86 -6.50 7.15
CA SER A 70 -6.57 -6.48 8.44
C SER A 70 -6.85 -7.90 8.95
N GLU A 71 -7.24 -8.81 8.05
CA GLU A 71 -7.40 -10.24 8.37
C GLU A 71 -6.09 -10.86 8.82
N LEU A 72 -5.00 -10.66 8.07
CA LEU A 72 -3.66 -11.12 8.46
C LEU A 72 -3.22 -10.57 9.82
N ALA A 73 -3.48 -9.29 10.09
CA ALA A 73 -3.17 -8.68 11.38
C ALA A 73 -3.97 -9.31 12.53
N ASN A 74 -5.24 -9.64 12.27
CA ASN A 74 -6.11 -10.27 13.26
C ASN A 74 -5.73 -11.74 13.51
N GLU A 75 -5.37 -12.50 12.47
CA GLU A 75 -4.89 -13.88 12.59
C GLU A 75 -3.57 -13.96 13.38
N VAL A 76 -2.62 -13.06 13.13
CA VAL A 76 -1.35 -13.01 13.89
C VAL A 76 -1.57 -12.60 15.34
N ALA A 77 -2.56 -11.75 15.63
CA ALA A 77 -2.89 -11.35 16.99
C ALA A 77 -3.64 -12.45 17.78
N ALA A 78 -4.26 -13.40 17.09
CA ALA A 78 -5.00 -14.52 17.67
C ALA A 78 -4.16 -15.80 17.86
N ALA A 79 -2.93 -15.84 17.35
CA ALA A 79 -1.97 -16.95 17.48
C ALA A 79 -0.99 -16.74 18.63
#